data_AF-U4LG23-F1
#
_entry.id   AF-U4LG23-F1
#
_cell.length_a   1.000
_cell.length_b   1.000
_cell.length_c   1.000
_cell.angle_alpha   90.00
_cell.angle_beta   90.00
_cell.angle_gamma   90.00
#
_symmetry.space_group_name_H-M   'P 1'
#
loop_
_entity.id
_entity.type
_entity.pdbx_description
1 polymer ?
#
loop_
_entity_poly.entity_id
_entity_poly.type
_entity_poly.pdbx_seq_one_letter_code
_entity_poly.pdbx_strand_id
1 'polypeptide(L)'
;MKKIGAMVLLTADAGAEGYGLAMFTRVLGMTPEDSLALYQRTSAEIRNKNYHVWEPFHVAYGRKPLKASEDRYLLITIFGIRTT
;
A
#
# COMPACT_ATOMS: atom_id res chain seq x y z
N MET A 1 -13.30 -7.89 13.10
CA MET A 1 -13.34 -6.60 12.36
C MET A 1 -13.09 -5.34 13.19
N LYS A 2 -13.55 -5.21 14.46
CA LYS A 2 -13.37 -3.97 15.26
C LYS A 2 -11.90 -3.53 15.47
N LYS A 3 -10.99 -4.47 15.73
CA LYS A 3 -9.56 -4.19 15.91
C LYS A 3 -8.89 -3.71 14.63
N ILE A 4 -9.20 -4.35 13.50
CA ILE A 4 -8.65 -3.98 12.19
C ILE A 4 -9.12 -2.57 11.81
N GLY A 5 -10.41 -2.27 11.96
CA GLY A 5 -10.93 -0.93 11.72
C GLY A 5 -10.27 0.15 12.59
N ALA A 6 -10.01 -0.16 13.87
CA ALA A 6 -9.28 0.75 14.75
C ALA A 6 -7.83 0.97 14.30
N MET A 7 -7.14 -0.07 13.83
CA MET A 7 -5.78 0.06 13.28
C MET A 7 -5.75 0.85 11.98
N VAL A 8 -6.71 0.64 11.07
CA VAL A 8 -6.82 1.41 9.82
C VAL A 8 -7.10 2.88 10.13
N LEU A 9 -7.99 3.17 11.08
CA LEU A 9 -8.27 4.53 11.54
C LEU A 9 -7.02 5.22 12.10
N LEU A 10 -6.25 4.51 12.94
CA LEU A 10 -4.99 5.01 13.50
C LEU A 10 -3.97 5.33 12.39
N THR A 11 -3.81 4.42 11.43
CA THR A 11 -2.88 4.60 10.32
C THR A 11 -3.28 5.76 9.41
N ALA A 12 -4.58 5.93 9.14
CA ALA A 12 -5.06 7.04 8.32
C ALA A 12 -4.82 8.40 8.99
N ASP A 13 -5.11 8.51 10.28
CA ASP A 13 -4.94 9.76 11.05
C ASP A 13 -3.44 10.12 11.20
N ALA A 14 -2.62 9.16 11.63
CA ALA A 14 -1.17 9.37 11.76
C ALA A 14 -0.48 9.61 10.40
N GLY A 15 -0.98 8.98 9.33
CA GLY A 15 -0.49 9.19 7.98
C GLY A 15 -0.80 10.58 7.44
N ALA A 16 -1.99 11.10 7.72
CA ALA A 16 -2.38 12.47 7.36
C ALA A 16 -1.48 13.51 8.04
N GLU A 17 -1.10 13.29 9.30
CA GLU A 17 -0.15 14.16 10.00
C GLU A 17 1.26 14.02 9.43
N GLY A 18 1.84 12.82 9.47
CA GLY A 18 3.26 12.61 9.18
C GLY A 18 3.62 12.82 7.70
N TYR A 19 2.85 12.24 6.78
CA TYR A 19 3.12 12.37 5.35
C TYR A 19 2.52 13.65 4.76
N GLY A 20 1.33 14.05 5.23
CA GLY A 20 0.66 15.25 4.76
C GLY A 20 1.46 16.51 5.05
N LEU A 21 1.84 16.77 6.30
CA LEU A 21 2.54 18.02 6.67
C LEU A 21 3.86 18.20 5.92
N ALA A 22 4.66 17.13 5.78
CA ALA A 22 5.93 17.21 5.07
C ALA A 22 5.73 17.47 3.56
N MET A 23 4.73 16.85 2.95
CA MET A 23 4.40 17.06 1.53
C MET A 23 3.85 18.47 1.30
N PHE A 24 2.90 18.94 2.12
CA PHE A 24 2.25 20.24 1.97
C PHE A 24 3.26 21.39 2.11
N THR A 25 4.17 21.31 3.08
CA THR A 25 5.16 22.37 3.31
C THR A 25 6.34 22.32 2.34
N ARG A 26 6.91 21.13 2.06
CA ARG A 26 8.14 21.02 1.25
C ARG A 26 7.89 20.98 -0.25
N VAL A 27 6.79 20.37 -0.68
CA VAL A 27 6.49 20.16 -2.11
C VAL A 27 5.51 21.21 -2.61
N LEU A 28 4.43 21.44 -1.85
CA LEU A 28 3.36 22.36 -2.25
C LEU A 28 3.57 23.79 -1.74
N GLY A 29 4.60 24.03 -0.92
CA GLY A 29 4.98 25.36 -0.46
C GLY A 29 3.94 26.02 0.45
N MET A 30 3.03 25.24 1.04
CA MET A 30 2.05 25.76 2.00
C MET A 30 2.76 26.23 3.27
N THR A 31 2.17 27.23 3.92
CA THR A 31 2.64 27.65 5.24
C THR A 31 2.41 26.52 6.26
N PRO A 32 3.25 26.42 7.30
CA PRO A 32 3.06 25.46 8.38
C PRO A 32 1.67 25.59 9.03
N GLU A 33 1.19 26.82 9.20
CA GLU A 33 -0.10 27.13 9.83
C GLU A 33 -1.27 26.61 8.99
N ASP A 34 -1.26 26.87 7.68
CA ASP A 34 -2.32 26.39 6.77
C ASP A 34 -2.31 24.86 6.66
N SER A 35 -1.11 24.26 6.66
CA SER A 35 -0.95 22.80 6.61
C SER A 35 -1.48 22.13 7.89
N LEU A 36 -1.24 22.75 9.05
CA LEU A 36 -1.76 22.28 10.33
C LEU A 36 -3.28 22.43 10.43
N ALA A 37 -3.82 23.57 9.97
CA ALA A 37 -5.27 23.78 9.92
C ALA A 37 -5.96 22.77 8.99
N LEU A 38 -5.33 22.44 7.85
CA LEU A 38 -5.81 21.40 6.95
C LEU A 38 -5.83 20.03 7.63
N TYR A 39 -4.73 19.65 8.31
CA TYR A 39 -4.65 18.40 9.07
C TYR A 39 -5.77 18.28 10.11
N GLN A 40 -6.03 19.33 10.90
CA GLN A 40 -7.07 19.31 11.92
C GLN A 40 -8.45 19.03 11.33
N ARG A 41 -8.76 19.62 10.16
CA ARG A 41 -10.00 19.35 9.43
C ARG A 41 -10.04 17.91 8.92
N THR A 42 -8.96 17.43 8.32
CA THR A 42 -8.84 16.06 7.82
C THR A 42 -9.00 15.03 8.95
N SER A 43 -8.39 15.24 10.12
CA SER A 43 -8.53 14.34 11.27
C SER A 43 -9.99 14.25 11.76
N ALA A 44 -10.73 15.37 11.74
CA ALA A 44 -12.15 15.38 12.07
C ALA A 44 -12.99 14.60 11.04
N GLU A 45 -12.67 14.73 9.75
CA GLU A 45 -13.37 14.02 8.67
C GLU A 45 -13.08 12.51 8.69
N ILE A 46 -11.84 12.10 8.96
CA ILE A 46 -11.45 10.68 9.08
C ILE A 46 -12.24 9.97 10.20
N ARG A 47 -12.59 10.68 11.26
CA ARG A 47 -13.38 10.16 12.39
C ARG A 47 -14.89 10.18 12.14
N ASN A 48 -15.34 10.81 11.06
CA ASN A 48 -16.74 10.90 10.69
C ASN A 48 -17.24 9.58 10.09
N LYS A 49 -18.15 8.90 10.80
CA LYS A 49 -18.69 7.60 10.40
C LYS A 49 -19.66 7.66 9.21
N ASN A 50 -20.05 8.86 8.78
CA ASN A 50 -20.91 9.04 7.61
C ASN A 50 -20.12 8.93 6.30
N TYR A 51 -18.79 9.04 6.35
CA TYR A 51 -17.93 8.88 5.19
C TYR A 51 -17.46 7.43 5.06
N HIS A 52 -17.75 6.83 3.91
CA HIS A 52 -17.22 5.53 3.51
C HIS A 52 -16.12 5.75 2.47
N VAL A 53 -14.87 5.67 2.93
CA VAL A 53 -13.70 5.72 2.04
C VAL A 53 -13.72 4.51 1.12
N TRP A 54 -13.63 4.76 -0.17
CA TRP A 54 -13.48 3.74 -1.20
C TRP A 54 -12.18 4.00 -1.95
N GLU A 55 -11.31 2.99 -2.00
CA GLU A 55 -10.04 3.08 -2.72
C GLU A 55 -9.77 1.80 -3.53
N PRO A 56 -9.28 1.90 -4.78
CA PRO A 56 -8.98 0.74 -5.61
C PRO A 56 -7.64 0.11 -5.20
N PHE A 57 -7.70 -0.91 -4.36
CA PHE A 57 -6.52 -1.71 -4.03
C PHE A 57 -6.19 -2.72 -5.15
N HIS A 58 -5.06 -2.51 -5.81
CA HIS A 58 -4.50 -3.47 -6.75
C HIS A 58 -3.60 -4.44 -5.98
N VAL A 59 -3.98 -5.71 -5.93
CA VAL A 59 -3.20 -6.75 -5.23
C VAL A 59 -2.51 -7.63 -6.27
N ALA A 60 -1.18 -7.57 -6.31
CA ALA A 60 -0.36 -8.45 -7.12
C ALA A 60 0.21 -9.58 -6.24
N TYR A 61 -0.03 -10.83 -6.64
CA TYR A 61 0.49 -12.00 -5.92
C TYR A 61 1.76 -12.52 -6.60
N GLY A 62 2.90 -12.33 -5.95
CA GLY A 62 4.17 -12.93 -6.38
C GLY A 62 4.38 -14.29 -5.71
N ARG A 63 4.61 -15.36 -6.50
CA ARG A 63 5.05 -16.65 -5.98
C ARG A 63 6.57 -16.72 -6.02
N LYS A 64 7.21 -16.94 -4.88
CA LYS A 64 8.66 -17.22 -4.82
C LYS A 64 8.96 -18.42 -5.75
N PRO A 65 9.95 -18.32 -6.66
CA PRO A 65 10.30 -19.46 -7.51
C PRO A 65 10.75 -20.64 -6.64
N LEU A 66 10.21 -21.83 -6.93
CA LEU A 66 10.74 -23.08 -6.40
C LEU A 66 12.18 -23.19 -6.91
N LYS A 67 13.13 -23.52 -6.02
CA LYS A 67 14.58 -23.54 -6.30
C LYS A 67 14.87 -24.08 -7.71
N ALA A 68 15.39 -23.23 -8.58
CA ALA A 68 15.85 -23.64 -9.90
C ALA A 68 17.32 -24.05 -9.83
N SER A 69 17.65 -25.24 -9.29
CA SER A 69 18.98 -25.83 -9.49
C SER A 69 19.16 -27.35 -9.33
N GLU A 70 18.13 -28.20 -9.26
CA GLU A 70 18.37 -29.66 -9.35
C GLU A 70 17.47 -30.41 -10.34
N ASP A 71 16.27 -29.93 -10.67
CA ASP A 71 15.34 -30.68 -11.55
C ASP A 71 15.43 -30.35 -13.06
N ARG A 72 16.44 -29.57 -13.49
CA ARG A 72 16.61 -29.23 -14.92
C ARG A 72 17.24 -30.34 -15.77
N TYR A 73 17.65 -31.48 -15.18
CA TYR A 73 18.23 -32.59 -15.94
C TYR A 73 17.29 -33.79 -16.16
N LEU A 74 16.12 -33.84 -15.50
CA LEU A 74 15.20 -34.99 -15.63
C LEU A 74 14.10 -34.81 -16.68
N LEU A 75 13.77 -33.57 -17.06
CA LEU A 75 12.72 -33.30 -18.06
C LEU A 75 13.23 -33.36 -19.51
N ILE A 76 14.54 -33.24 -19.75
CA ILE A 76 15.13 -33.28 -21.11
C ILE A 76 15.34 -34.73 -21.59
N THR A 77 15.25 -35.73 -20.71
CA THR A 77 15.45 -37.15 -21.05
C THR A 77 14.14 -37.90 -21.32
N ILE A 78 12.98 -37.36 -20.91
CA ILE A 78 11.68 -38.06 -21.03
C ILE A 78 10.91 -37.68 -22.30
N PHE A 79 11.08 -36.46 -22.83
CA PHE A 79 10.48 -36.07 -24.11
C PHE A 79 11.55 -35.88 -25.17
N GLY A 80 11.86 -36.99 -25.87
CA GLY A 80 12.62 -36.95 -27.11
C GLY A 80 11.87 -36.16 -28.17
N ILE A 81 12.24 -34.89 -28.35
CA ILE A 81 11.91 -34.13 -29.54
C ILE A 81 13.20 -33.96 -30.32
N ARG A 82 13.30 -34.75 -31.39
CA ARG A 82 14.28 -34.59 -32.47
C ARG A 82 14.18 -33.17 -33.00
N THR A 83 15.27 -32.41 -32.88
CA THR A 83 15.56 -31.28 -33.76
C THR A 83 16.03 -31.84 -35.12
N THR A 84 15.19 -31.70 -36.13
CA THR A 84 15.57 -31.57 -37.54
C THR A 84 14.81 -30.39 -38.10
#